data_AF-A0A532TSE7-F1
#
_entry.id   AF-A0A532TSE7-F1
#
_cell.length_a   1.000
_cell.length_b   1.000
_cell.length_c   1.000
_cell.angle_alpha   90.00
_cell.angle_beta   90.00
_cell.angle_gamma   90.00
#
_symmetry.space_group_name_H-M   'P 1'
#
loop_
_entity.id
_entity.type
_entity.pdbx_description
1 polymer ?
#
loop_
_entity_poly.entity_id
_entity_poly.type
_entity_poly.pdbx_seq_one_letter_code
_entity_poly.pdbx_strand_id
1 'polypeptide(L)'
;MTQQHDNKLKVDIYVPLDACACVWDDFINRMFEVLNPYIKNIDYNTKNLNSEEARKLRLHGNCVVIDGKKKFNASYLLKKELPNLLKEKNLM
;
A
#
# COMPACT_ATOMS: atom_id res chain seq x y z
N MET A 1 3.10 -5.81 -27.53
CA MET A 1 2.03 -5.32 -26.62
C MET A 1 2.72 -4.59 -25.48
N THR A 2 2.84 -3.27 -25.57
CA THR A 2 3.52 -2.45 -24.56
C THR A 2 2.58 -2.23 -23.38
N GLN A 3 2.94 -2.79 -22.23
CA GLN A 3 2.22 -2.62 -20.96
C GLN A 3 2.29 -1.14 -20.54
N GLN A 4 1.16 -0.42 -20.60
CA GLN A 4 0.99 0.91 -20.01
C GLN A 4 0.92 0.77 -18.47
N HIS A 5 2.05 0.51 -17.80
CA HIS A 5 2.15 0.46 -16.33
C HIS A 5 3.08 1.52 -15.73
N ASP A 6 3.63 2.44 -16.53
CA ASP A 6 4.76 3.25 -16.06
C ASP A 6 4.42 4.51 -15.25
N ASN A 7 3.15 4.90 -15.15
CA ASN A 7 2.78 6.10 -14.40
C ASN A 7 1.66 5.84 -13.40
N LYS A 8 1.84 4.87 -12.50
CA LYS A 8 0.97 4.68 -11.33
C LYS A 8 1.77 4.78 -10.04
N LEU A 9 1.10 5.18 -8.96
CA LEU A 9 1.69 5.19 -7.64
C LEU A 9 1.78 3.74 -7.14
N LYS A 10 2.98 3.27 -6.77
CA LYS A 10 3.16 1.90 -6.27
C LYS A 10 2.75 1.81 -4.81
N VAL A 11 1.86 0.87 -4.50
CA VAL A 11 1.26 0.68 -3.18
C VAL A 11 1.42 -0.77 -2.74
N ASP A 12 2.37 -1.05 -1.87
CA ASP A 12 2.56 -2.39 -1.32
C ASP A 12 1.90 -2.51 0.06
N ILE A 13 0.95 -3.42 0.21
CA ILE A 13 0.23 -3.68 1.47
C ILE A 13 0.84 -4.92 2.12
N TYR A 14 1.53 -4.75 3.24
CA TYR A 14 2.16 -5.84 3.99
C TYR A 14 1.28 -6.29 5.14
N VAL A 15 0.93 -7.57 5.15
CA VAL A 15 0.18 -8.27 6.21
C VAL A 15 0.77 -9.67 6.41
N PRO A 16 0.59 -10.33 7.57
CA PRO A 16 1.05 -11.70 7.77
C PRO A 16 0.18 -12.67 6.98
N LEU A 17 0.50 -12.86 5.69
CA LEU A 17 -0.26 -13.74 4.77
C LEU A 17 -0.19 -15.22 5.14
N ASP A 18 0.72 -15.58 6.03
CA ASP A 18 0.84 -16.89 6.67
C ASP A 18 -0.10 -17.06 7.88
N ALA A 19 -0.72 -15.98 8.37
CA ALA A 19 -1.75 -16.01 9.39
C ALA A 19 -3.17 -15.99 8.77
N CYS A 20 -4.17 -16.35 9.59
CA CYS A 20 -5.58 -16.22 9.23
C CYS A 20 -5.90 -14.81 8.72
N ALA A 21 -6.73 -14.72 7.68
CA ALA A 21 -7.22 -13.44 7.15
C ALA A 21 -7.89 -12.57 8.23
N CYS A 22 -8.57 -13.19 9.19
CA CYS A 22 -9.18 -12.56 10.35
C CYS A 22 -8.23 -11.73 11.24
N VAL A 23 -6.91 -11.90 11.09
CA VAL A 23 -5.89 -11.13 11.83
C VAL A 23 -5.62 -9.78 11.14
N TRP A 24 -5.91 -9.66 9.85
CA TRP A 24 -5.48 -8.52 9.03
C TRP A 24 -6.55 -7.97 8.08
N ASP A 25 -7.70 -8.60 7.94
CA ASP A 25 -8.80 -8.18 7.08
C ASP A 25 -9.31 -6.78 7.45
N ASP A 26 -9.52 -6.51 8.75
CA ASP A 26 -9.91 -5.21 9.27
C ASP A 26 -8.93 -4.11 8.87
N PHE A 27 -7.63 -4.42 8.88
CA PHE A 27 -6.60 -3.49 8.45
C PHE A 27 -6.70 -3.22 6.94
N ILE A 28 -6.78 -4.29 6.14
CA ILE A 28 -6.87 -4.20 4.68
C ILE A 28 -8.12 -3.43 4.26
N ASN A 29 -9.28 -3.74 4.83
CA ASN A 29 -10.55 -3.07 4.55
C ASN A 29 -10.43 -1.56 4.76
N ARG A 30 -9.86 -1.13 5.90
CA ARG A 30 -9.62 0.29 6.20
C ARG A 30 -8.62 0.95 5.24
N MET A 31 -7.61 0.23 4.76
CA MET A 31 -6.71 0.77 3.74
C MET A 31 -7.44 0.93 2.40
N PHE A 32 -8.24 -0.06 2.00
CA PHE A 32 -8.98 -0.01 0.75
C PHE A 32 -10.05 1.07 0.72
N GLU A 33 -10.72 1.38 1.84
CA GLU A 33 -11.60 2.56 1.93
C GLU A 33 -10.91 3.86 1.50
N VAL A 34 -9.61 3.98 1.79
CA VAL A 34 -8.79 5.15 1.43
C VAL A 34 -8.26 5.06 0.00
N LEU A 35 -7.88 3.86 -0.45
CA LEU A 35 -7.26 3.64 -1.77
C LEU A 35 -8.28 3.60 -2.91
N ASN A 36 -9.50 3.11 -2.65
CA ASN A 36 -10.52 2.86 -3.68
C ASN A 36 -10.88 4.08 -4.54
N PRO A 37 -10.99 5.31 -3.98
CA PRO A 37 -11.19 6.52 -4.81
C PRO A 37 -10.09 6.77 -5.85
N TYR A 38 -8.89 6.22 -5.62
CA TYR A 38 -7.70 6.43 -6.45
C TYR A 38 -7.26 5.16 -7.19
N ILE A 39 -8.10 4.12 -7.25
CA ILE A 39 -7.71 2.79 -7.75
C ILE A 39 -7.16 2.80 -9.19
N LYS A 40 -7.60 3.78 -10.01
CA LYS A 40 -7.11 3.96 -11.38
C LYS A 40 -5.68 4.50 -11.44
N ASN A 41 -5.26 5.23 -10.42
CA ASN A 41 -3.98 5.93 -10.35
C ASN A 41 -2.92 5.17 -9.54
N ILE A 42 -3.31 4.07 -8.87
CA ILE A 42 -2.42 3.26 -8.06
C ILE A 42 -2.22 1.88 -8.69
N ASP A 43 -1.04 1.32 -8.47
CA ASP A 43 -0.71 -0.08 -8.71
C ASP A 43 -0.44 -0.72 -7.36
N TYR A 44 -1.31 -1.63 -6.91
CA TYR A 44 -1.25 -2.18 -5.56
C TYR A 44 -0.94 -3.67 -5.56
N ASN A 45 -0.16 -4.11 -4.58
CA ASN A 45 0.11 -5.51 -4.32
C ASN A 45 -0.01 -5.80 -2.83
N THR A 46 -0.62 -6.94 -2.50
CA THR A 46 -0.58 -7.47 -1.13
C THR A 46 0.62 -8.40 -0.99
N LYS A 47 1.48 -8.14 -0.01
CA LYS A 47 2.75 -8.85 0.22
C LYS A 47 2.79 -9.43 1.62
N ASN A 48 3.58 -10.49 1.79
CA ASN A 48 3.76 -11.09 3.10
C ASN A 48 4.70 -10.26 3.98
N LEU A 49 4.23 -9.86 5.16
CA LEU A 49 4.99 -9.17 6.19
C LEU A 49 6.18 -9.99 6.70
N ASN A 50 6.12 -11.32 6.59
CA ASN A 50 7.20 -12.23 6.99
C ASN A 50 8.24 -12.50 5.89
N SER A 51 8.12 -11.86 4.72
CA SER A 51 9.07 -11.98 3.60
C SER A 51 10.43 -11.32 3.87
N GLU A 52 11.46 -11.74 3.12
CA GLU A 52 12.77 -11.07 3.15
C GLU A 52 12.71 -9.60 2.76
N GLU A 53 11.82 -9.25 1.82
CA GLU A 53 11.61 -7.87 1.39
C GLU A 53 11.12 -7.00 2.56
N ALA A 54 10.13 -7.47 3.31
CA ALA A 54 9.63 -6.79 4.51
C ALA A 54 10.71 -6.64 5.59
N ARG A 55 11.58 -7.65 5.76
CA ARG A 55 12.73 -7.58 6.68
C ARG A 55 13.75 -6.51 6.26
N LYS A 56 14.09 -6.43 4.96
CA LYS A 56 14.99 -5.39 4.42
C LYS A 56 14.42 -3.99 4.62
N LEU A 57 13.10 -3.85 4.52
CA LEU A 57 12.38 -2.61 4.79
C LEU A 57 12.19 -2.32 6.29
N ARG A 58 12.57 -3.22 7.20
CA ARG A 58 12.35 -3.09 8.67
C ARG A 58 10.88 -2.79 9.00
N LEU A 59 9.97 -3.63 8.49
CA LEU A 59 8.54 -3.52 8.77
C LEU A 59 8.20 -4.26 10.07
N HIS A 60 7.40 -3.61 10.92
CA HIS A 60 6.97 -4.14 12.21
C HIS A 60 5.45 -3.99 12.30
N GLY A 61 4.72 -5.03 11.89
CA GLY A 61 3.25 -5.04 11.85
C GLY A 61 2.66 -4.63 10.49
N ASN A 62 1.33 -4.73 10.40
CA ASN A 62 0.58 -4.43 9.17
C ASN A 62 0.84 -2.99 8.71
N CYS A 63 1.20 -2.81 7.45
CA CYS A 63 1.47 -1.47 6.92
C CYS A 63 1.31 -1.40 5.40
N VAL A 64 1.08 -0.19 4.91
CA VAL A 64 1.18 0.17 3.49
C VAL A 64 2.52 0.87 3.25
N VAL A 65 3.20 0.50 2.17
CA VAL A 65 4.45 1.11 1.71
C VAL A 65 4.21 1.72 0.34
N ILE A 66 4.39 3.03 0.23
CA ILE A 66 4.29 3.78 -1.02
C ILE A 66 5.68 3.96 -1.62
N ASP A 67 5.83 3.60 -2.90
CA ASP A 67 7.10 3.67 -3.67
C ASP A 67 8.31 3.05 -2.95
N GLY A 68 8.08 1.99 -2.17
CA GLY A 68 9.13 1.30 -1.40
C GLY A 68 9.74 2.13 -0.26
N LYS A 69 9.17 3.29 0.08
CA LYS A 69 9.78 4.24 1.04
C LYS A 69 8.82 4.72 2.13
N LYS A 70 7.70 5.35 1.77
CA LYS A 70 6.78 5.99 2.75
C LYS A 70 5.88 4.93 3.37
N LYS A 71 5.87 4.81 4.70
CA LYS A 71 5.16 3.75 5.43
C LYS A 71 3.96 4.31 6.17
N PHE A 72 2.84 3.58 6.14
CA PHE A 72 1.60 3.94 6.80
C PHE A 72 1.04 2.72 7.53
N ASN A 73 0.90 2.83 8.85
CA ASN A 73 0.29 1.79 9.70
C ASN A 73 -1.16 2.12 10.08
N ALA A 74 -1.69 3.26 9.64
CA ALA A 74 -3.05 3.70 9.95
C ALA A 74 -3.71 4.41 8.75
N SER A 75 -5.01 4.15 8.57
CA SER A 75 -5.76 4.61 7.40
C SER A 75 -5.89 6.13 7.36
N TYR A 76 -6.04 6.77 8.51
CA TYR A 76 -6.15 8.23 8.58
C TYR A 76 -4.85 8.95 8.15
N LEU A 77 -3.67 8.35 8.41
CA LEU A 77 -2.39 8.89 7.94
C LEU A 77 -2.28 8.74 6.43
N LEU A 78 -2.62 7.56 5.91
CA LEU A 78 -2.65 7.32 4.47
C LEU A 78 -3.63 8.28 3.78
N LYS A 79 -4.83 8.48 4.33
CA LYS A 79 -5.86 9.38 3.78
C LYS A 79 -5.39 10.82 3.69
N LYS A 80 -4.63 11.27 4.68
CA LYS A 80 -4.06 12.62 4.73
C LYS A 80 -2.99 12.83 3.65
N GLU A 81 -2.11 11.84 3.48
CA GLU A 81 -0.92 12.00 2.62
C GLU A 81 -1.15 11.57 1.17
N LEU A 82 -1.99 10.56 0.92
CA LEU A 82 -2.19 9.96 -0.41
C LEU A 82 -2.51 10.99 -1.52
N PRO A 83 -3.39 11.99 -1.32
CA PRO A 83 -3.65 12.99 -2.36
C PRO A 83 -2.40 13.79 -2.74
N ASN A 84 -1.53 14.10 -1.78
CA ASN A 84 -0.29 14.83 -2.04
C ASN A 84 0.70 13.95 -2.81
N LEU A 85 0.80 12.66 -2.44
CA LEU A 85 1.65 11.70 -3.15
C LEU A 85 1.25 11.52 -4.63
N LEU A 86 -0.06 11.54 -4.91
CA LEU A 86 -0.57 11.46 -6.27
C LEU A 86 -0.27 12.74 -7.07
N LYS A 87 -0.43 13.92 -6.45
CA LYS A 87 -0.07 15.21 -7.06
C LYS A 87 1.42 15.33 -7.35
N GLU A 88 2.28 14.90 -6.43
CA GLU A 88 3.74 14.86 -6.60
C GLU A 88 4.17 14.06 -7.84
N LYS A 89 3.33 13.09 -8.28
CA LYS A 89 3.55 12.27 -9.48
C LYS A 89 2.74 12.70 -10.71
N ASN A 90 2.01 13.80 -10.65
CA ASN A 90 1.08 14.22 -11.71
C ASN A 90 0.04 13.14 -12.07
N LEU A 91 -0.44 12.42 -11.05
CA LEU A 91 -1.46 11.37 -11.17
C LEU A 91 -2.86 11.85 -10.80
N MET A 92 -2.97 13.11 -10.37
CA MET A 92 -4.19 13.79 -9.94
C MET A 92 -4.18 15.23 -10.42
#